data_AF-U3PA83-F1
#
_entry.id   AF-U3PA83-F1
#
_cell.length_a   1.000
_cell.length_b   1.000
_cell.length_c   1.000
_cell.angle_alpha   90.00
_cell.angle_beta   90.00
_cell.angle_gamma   90.00
#
_symmetry.space_group_name_H-M   'P 1'
#
loop_
_entity.id
_entity.type
_entity.pdbx_description
1 polymer ?
#
loop_
_entity_poly.entity_id
_entity_poly.type
_entity_poly.pdbx_seq_one_letter_code
_entity_poly.pdbx_strand_id
1 'polypeptide(L)'
;MTPFGPASPARGPEPKSGRFPRLWRTLTALGTAVALAVATAVPAAAATSGAPVGDSVTLAASQATWITSREPAAAHDRSPFLSATASADRAFLAFPTAQLAAGKTIASATLTLRVGSTAATTGGFQVYPTSANWKAASLTALNRPVSSATPANTALVKATAESSVSIPVRPSAIATGRDTGPSRSPTPSATSGPPSLHRGCPSSTRPRRRPRRPRALPRRPSRR
;
A
#
# COMPACT_ATOMS: atom_id res chain seq x y z
N MET A 1 58.37 8.55 -35.08
CA MET A 1 58.72 7.19 -34.61
C MET A 1 57.44 6.48 -34.21
N THR A 2 56.95 5.61 -35.08
CA THR A 2 55.94 4.56 -34.82
C THR A 2 56.66 3.21 -34.80
N PRO A 3 56.18 2.25 -33.99
CA PRO A 3 55.62 1.02 -34.58
C PRO A 3 54.31 0.60 -33.87
N PHE A 4 53.23 0.27 -34.58
CA PHE A 4 52.86 -1.02 -35.20
C PHE A 4 52.53 -2.16 -34.20
N GLY A 5 51.27 -2.63 -34.24
CA GLY A 5 50.89 -3.98 -33.79
C GLY A 5 49.48 -4.12 -33.19
N PRO A 6 48.48 -4.66 -33.92
CA PRO A 6 47.13 -4.96 -33.43
C PRO A 6 46.97 -6.42 -32.98
N ALA A 7 46.07 -6.70 -32.03
CA ALA A 7 45.67 -8.06 -31.68
C ALA A 7 44.15 -8.17 -31.45
N SER A 8 43.64 -9.32 -31.88
CA SER A 8 42.29 -9.65 -32.33
C SER A 8 41.18 -9.70 -31.27
N PRO A 9 39.91 -9.62 -31.73
CA PRO A 9 38.72 -9.80 -30.89
C PRO A 9 38.48 -11.27 -30.50
N ALA A 10 38.14 -11.49 -29.23
CA ALA A 10 37.71 -12.80 -28.72
C ALA A 10 36.28 -13.12 -29.20
N ARG A 11 36.20 -14.17 -30.01
CA ARG A 11 34.98 -14.79 -30.55
C ARG A 11 34.48 -15.80 -29.50
N GLY A 12 33.39 -15.47 -28.79
CA GLY A 12 32.68 -16.40 -27.91
C GLY A 12 31.59 -17.19 -28.66
N PRO A 13 31.41 -18.50 -28.39
CA PRO A 13 30.53 -19.37 -29.17
C PRO A 13 29.04 -19.29 -28.79
N GLU A 14 28.24 -19.17 -29.85
CA GLU A 14 26.87 -19.62 -30.16
C GLU A 14 25.80 -19.90 -29.06
N PRO A 15 24.55 -19.44 -29.30
CA PRO A 15 23.35 -19.90 -28.58
C PRO A 15 22.89 -21.30 -29.04
N LYS A 16 22.67 -22.20 -28.07
CA LYS A 16 22.04 -23.52 -28.29
C LYS A 16 20.59 -23.36 -28.73
N SER A 17 20.37 -23.53 -30.02
CA SER A 17 19.06 -23.70 -30.66
C SER A 17 18.54 -25.13 -30.40
N GLY A 18 17.64 -25.26 -29.42
CA GLY A 18 16.89 -26.49 -29.19
C GLY A 18 15.78 -26.67 -30.23
N ARG A 19 16.16 -27.12 -31.44
CA ARG A 19 15.25 -27.73 -32.41
C ARG A 19 14.88 -29.13 -31.89
N PHE A 20 13.64 -29.33 -31.46
CA PHE A 20 13.08 -30.67 -31.34
C PHE A 20 12.38 -31.07 -32.66
N PRO A 21 12.74 -32.22 -33.25
CA PRO A 21 12.26 -32.62 -34.56
C PRO A 21 10.84 -33.20 -34.50
N ARG A 22 10.17 -32.97 -35.62
CA ARG A 22 8.99 -33.66 -36.12
C ARG A 22 9.18 -35.19 -36.22
N LEU A 23 8.03 -35.86 -36.25
CA LEU A 23 7.71 -37.15 -36.90
C LEU A 23 7.82 -38.45 -36.09
N TRP A 24 6.83 -39.33 -36.40
CA TRP A 24 6.67 -40.78 -36.13
C TRP A 24 5.77 -41.10 -34.93
N ARG A 25 4.71 -41.93 -35.01
CA ARG A 25 4.32 -42.97 -35.97
C ARG A 25 2.80 -43.17 -35.87
N THR A 26 2.19 -43.40 -37.02
CA THR A 26 0.90 -44.06 -37.19
C THR A 26 0.99 -45.52 -36.70
N LEU A 27 0.03 -45.95 -35.89
CA LEU A 27 -0.28 -47.37 -35.66
C LEU A 27 -1.80 -47.51 -35.55
N THR A 28 -2.39 -47.90 -36.67
CA THR A 28 -3.73 -48.48 -36.76
C THR A 28 -3.70 -49.91 -36.23
N ALA A 29 -4.60 -50.24 -35.32
CA ALA A 29 -5.06 -51.61 -35.11
C ALA A 29 -6.57 -51.61 -34.85
N LEU A 30 -7.28 -52.25 -35.78
CA LEU A 30 -8.68 -52.65 -35.70
C LEU A 30 -8.92 -53.53 -34.46
N GLY A 31 -10.03 -53.28 -33.76
CA GLY A 31 -10.58 -54.18 -32.76
C GLY A 31 -12.06 -53.86 -32.57
N THR A 32 -12.92 -54.50 -33.36
CA THR A 32 -14.37 -54.36 -33.31
C THR A 32 -14.93 -55.23 -32.20
N ALA A 33 -15.61 -54.64 -31.20
CA ALA A 33 -16.62 -55.33 -30.40
C ALA A 33 -17.68 -54.32 -29.96
N VAL A 34 -18.91 -54.62 -30.35
CA VAL A 34 -20.12 -53.83 -30.15
C VAL A 34 -20.59 -53.95 -28.70
N ALA A 35 -20.84 -52.82 -28.04
CA ALA A 35 -21.82 -52.73 -26.96
C ALA A 35 -22.47 -51.34 -26.97
N LEU A 36 -23.77 -51.38 -27.26
CA LEU A 36 -24.68 -50.25 -27.31
C LEU A 36 -24.85 -49.68 -25.89
N ALA A 37 -24.38 -48.46 -25.66
CA ALA A 37 -24.83 -47.64 -24.54
C ALA A 37 -25.01 -46.20 -25.06
N VAL A 38 -26.26 -45.87 -25.35
CA VAL A 38 -26.69 -44.50 -25.59
C VAL A 38 -26.56 -43.74 -24.27
N ALA A 39 -25.44 -43.07 -24.10
CA ALA A 39 -25.34 -41.95 -23.19
C ALA A 39 -25.05 -40.73 -24.07
N THR A 40 -26.10 -39.97 -24.39
CA THR A 40 -25.93 -38.58 -24.83
C THR A 40 -25.31 -37.85 -23.66
N ALA A 41 -23.98 -37.89 -23.57
CA ALA A 41 -23.21 -37.00 -22.73
C ALA A 41 -23.44 -35.59 -23.28
N VAL A 42 -24.47 -34.94 -22.74
CA VAL A 42 -24.61 -33.50 -22.82
C VAL A 42 -23.25 -32.94 -22.41
N PRO A 43 -22.53 -32.21 -23.27
CA PRO A 43 -21.38 -31.48 -22.80
C PRO A 43 -21.94 -30.53 -21.74
N ALA A 44 -21.63 -30.82 -20.48
CA ALA A 44 -21.85 -29.90 -19.39
C ALA A 44 -21.02 -28.68 -19.75
N ALA A 45 -21.66 -27.71 -20.40
CA ALA A 45 -21.13 -26.39 -20.57
C ALA A 45 -20.75 -25.95 -19.17
N ALA A 46 -19.45 -25.92 -18.89
CA ALA A 46 -18.92 -25.32 -17.69
C ALA A 46 -19.54 -23.93 -17.67
N ALA A 47 -20.49 -23.73 -16.74
CA ALA A 47 -21.08 -22.44 -16.51
C ALA A 47 -19.91 -21.56 -16.12
N THR A 48 -19.39 -20.80 -17.09
CA THR A 48 -18.54 -19.67 -16.83
C THR A 48 -19.44 -18.72 -16.07
N SER A 49 -19.43 -18.86 -14.74
CA SER A 49 -20.11 -17.94 -13.84
C SER A 49 -19.62 -16.56 -14.22
N GLY A 50 -20.44 -15.82 -14.96
CA GLY A 50 -20.15 -14.44 -15.31
C GLY A 50 -19.85 -13.75 -13.99
N ALA A 51 -18.67 -13.13 -13.90
CA ALA A 51 -18.34 -12.32 -12.74
C ALA A 51 -19.53 -11.37 -12.51
N PRO A 52 -20.02 -11.23 -11.26
CA PRO A 52 -21.16 -10.37 -10.99
C PRO A 52 -20.87 -8.99 -11.59
N VAL A 53 -21.70 -8.59 -12.55
CA VAL A 53 -21.61 -7.27 -13.18
C VAL A 53 -22.15 -6.28 -12.15
N GLY A 54 -21.27 -5.88 -11.23
CA GLY A 54 -21.54 -4.84 -10.25
C GLY A 54 -21.38 -3.47 -10.89
N ASP A 55 -22.02 -2.47 -10.28
CA ASP A 55 -21.83 -1.06 -10.65
C ASP A 55 -20.36 -0.67 -10.46
N SER A 56 -19.74 -0.06 -11.47
CA SER A 56 -18.39 0.51 -11.37
C SER A 56 -18.47 1.99 -11.01
N VAL A 57 -17.71 2.43 -10.00
CA VAL A 57 -17.60 3.84 -9.60
C VAL A 57 -16.17 4.31 -9.81
N THR A 58 -16.00 5.44 -10.50
CA THR A 58 -14.69 6.10 -10.67
C THR A 58 -14.59 7.27 -9.71
N LEU A 59 -13.53 7.30 -8.89
CA LEU A 59 -13.28 8.37 -7.93
C LEU A 59 -12.01 9.14 -8.34
N ALA A 60 -12.12 10.46 -8.45
CA ALA A 60 -10.95 11.33 -8.54
C ALA A 60 -10.38 11.58 -7.13
N ALA A 61 -9.06 11.74 -7.03
CA ALA A 61 -8.45 12.15 -5.76
C ALA A 61 -8.93 13.56 -5.41
N SER A 62 -9.52 13.73 -4.23
CA SER A 62 -9.96 15.03 -3.71
C SER A 62 -8.80 15.84 -3.14
N GLN A 63 -7.75 15.16 -2.68
CA GLN A 63 -6.49 15.77 -2.27
C GLN A 63 -5.32 14.92 -2.77
N ALA A 64 -4.28 15.59 -3.26
CA ALA A 64 -3.05 14.97 -3.71
C ALA A 64 -1.87 15.87 -3.32
N THR A 65 -0.81 15.28 -2.79
CA THR A 65 0.44 15.99 -2.48
C THR A 65 1.56 14.96 -2.31
N TRP A 66 2.78 15.42 -2.09
CA TRP A 66 3.90 14.58 -1.69
C TRP A 66 4.71 15.29 -0.61
N ILE A 67 5.48 14.51 0.13
CA ILE A 67 6.44 14.99 1.12
C ILE A 67 7.81 14.47 0.75
N THR A 68 8.85 15.14 1.23
CA THR A 68 10.22 14.65 1.12
C THR A 68 10.97 14.76 2.44
N SER A 69 11.87 13.81 2.68
CA SER A 69 12.80 13.88 3.81
C SER A 69 13.87 14.96 3.65
N ARG A 70 14.07 15.48 2.43
CA ARG A 70 15.06 16.53 2.14
C ARG A 70 14.62 17.90 2.62
N GLU A 71 13.30 18.12 2.70
CA GLU A 71 12.68 19.36 3.14
C GLU A 71 11.49 19.03 4.08
N PRO A 72 11.78 18.54 5.30
CA PRO A 72 10.77 17.86 6.12
C PRO A 72 9.65 18.77 6.63
N ALA A 73 9.86 20.09 6.65
CA ALA A 73 8.91 21.09 7.13
C ALA A 73 8.10 21.77 6.00
N ALA A 74 8.39 21.49 4.73
CA ALA A 74 7.68 22.08 3.60
C ALA A 74 6.46 21.25 3.19
N ALA A 75 5.42 21.95 2.74
CA ALA A 75 4.28 21.37 2.03
C ALA A 75 4.46 21.58 0.52
N HIS A 76 4.05 20.58 -0.28
CA HIS A 76 4.23 20.58 -1.74
C HIS A 76 2.90 20.52 -2.51
N ASP A 77 1.79 20.96 -1.91
CA ASP A 77 0.44 20.92 -2.49
C ASP A 77 0.28 21.71 -3.80
N ARG A 78 1.12 22.73 -4.00
CA ARG A 78 1.14 23.54 -5.23
C ARG A 78 1.92 22.92 -6.38
N SER A 79 2.56 21.77 -6.17
CA SER A 79 3.33 21.09 -7.22
C SER A 79 2.38 20.50 -8.27
N PRO A 80 2.64 20.69 -9.57
CA PRO A 80 1.79 20.13 -10.62
C PRO A 80 1.99 18.62 -10.82
N PHE A 81 2.84 17.98 -10.01
CA PHE A 81 3.18 16.56 -10.09
C PHE A 81 3.30 15.95 -8.69
N LEU A 82 3.29 14.62 -8.65
CA LEU A 82 3.57 13.82 -7.45
C LEU A 82 4.97 13.20 -7.57
N SER A 83 5.71 13.18 -6.46
CA SER A 83 6.97 12.44 -6.35
C SER A 83 6.81 11.26 -5.40
N ALA A 84 7.33 10.10 -5.82
CA ALA A 84 7.44 8.92 -4.99
C ALA A 84 8.78 8.23 -5.29
N THR A 85 9.63 8.12 -4.29
CA THR A 85 10.95 7.47 -4.41
C THR A 85 11.11 6.46 -3.29
N ALA A 86 12.04 5.51 -3.45
CA ALA A 86 12.24 4.45 -2.47
C ALA A 86 12.69 4.97 -1.08
N SER A 87 13.33 6.14 -1.01
CA SER A 87 14.03 6.60 0.19
C SER A 87 13.61 7.97 0.70
N ALA A 88 13.24 8.90 -0.18
CA ALA A 88 13.06 10.30 0.21
C ALA A 88 11.62 10.78 0.11
N ASP A 89 10.93 10.41 -0.97
CA ASP A 89 9.68 11.06 -1.36
C ASP A 89 8.51 10.10 -1.21
N ARG A 90 7.41 10.58 -0.64
CA ARG A 90 6.18 9.81 -0.49
C ARG A 90 5.00 10.64 -0.97
N ALA A 91 4.23 10.09 -1.91
CA ALA A 91 2.99 10.68 -2.38
C ALA A 91 1.81 10.28 -1.48
N PHE A 92 0.86 11.20 -1.32
CA PHE A 92 -0.37 11.03 -0.55
C PHE A 92 -1.57 11.40 -1.43
N LEU A 93 -2.57 10.52 -1.42
CA LEU A 93 -3.80 10.63 -2.19
C LEU A 93 -5.00 10.38 -1.28
N ALA A 94 -6.00 11.26 -1.31
CA ALA A 94 -7.26 11.08 -0.61
C ALA A 94 -8.40 10.97 -1.63
N PHE A 95 -9.30 10.00 -1.42
CA PHE A 95 -10.45 9.75 -2.30
C PHE A 95 -11.75 9.91 -1.51
N PRO A 96 -12.79 10.55 -2.10
CA PRO A 96 -14.08 10.72 -1.43
C PRO A 96 -14.89 9.40 -1.46
N THR A 97 -14.66 8.51 -0.51
CA THR A 97 -15.31 7.19 -0.46
C THR A 97 -16.76 7.21 0.01
N ALA A 98 -17.29 8.38 0.42
CA ALA A 98 -18.71 8.54 0.80
C ALA A 98 -19.69 8.24 -0.36
N GLN A 99 -19.21 8.31 -1.61
CA GLN A 99 -19.97 8.00 -2.81
C GLN A 99 -20.11 6.49 -3.06
N LEU A 100 -19.35 5.65 -2.35
CA LEU A 100 -19.47 4.20 -2.46
C LEU A 100 -20.77 3.78 -1.78
N ALA A 101 -21.66 3.14 -2.54
CA ALA A 101 -23.01 2.82 -2.11
C ALA A 101 -23.03 2.09 -0.75
N ALA A 102 -23.65 2.71 0.25
CA ALA A 102 -23.83 2.10 1.56
C ALA A 102 -24.60 0.77 1.41
N GLY A 103 -24.04 -0.31 1.95
CA GLY A 103 -24.66 -1.64 1.88
C GLY A 103 -24.11 -2.54 0.79
N LYS A 104 -23.26 -2.02 -0.10
CA LYS A 104 -22.55 -2.83 -1.08
C LYS A 104 -21.15 -3.20 -0.58
N THR A 105 -20.71 -4.40 -0.93
CA THR A 105 -19.34 -4.86 -0.71
C THR A 105 -18.50 -4.51 -1.94
N ILE A 106 -17.30 -3.98 -1.72
CA ILE A 106 -16.36 -3.73 -2.82
C ILE A 106 -15.79 -5.08 -3.25
N ALA A 107 -16.05 -5.49 -4.50
CA ALA A 107 -15.53 -6.74 -5.05
C ALA A 107 -14.08 -6.60 -5.54
N SER A 108 -13.76 -5.47 -6.18
CA SER A 108 -12.43 -5.15 -6.68
C SER A 108 -12.20 -3.65 -6.70
N ALA A 109 -10.93 -3.23 -6.70
CA ALA A 109 -10.55 -1.83 -6.82
C ALA A 109 -9.21 -1.71 -7.55
N THR A 110 -9.09 -0.65 -8.36
CA THR A 110 -7.88 -0.34 -9.11
C THR A 110 -7.52 1.12 -8.91
N LEU A 111 -6.28 1.38 -8.51
CA LEU A 111 -5.70 2.72 -8.49
C LEU A 111 -4.98 2.97 -9.81
N THR A 112 -5.43 3.96 -10.58
CA THR A 112 -4.77 4.36 -11.82
C THR A 112 -3.91 5.59 -11.59
N LEU A 113 -2.63 5.52 -11.97
CA LEU A 113 -1.68 6.63 -11.89
C LEU A 113 -1.11 6.91 -13.29
N ARG A 114 -1.01 8.19 -13.66
CA ARG A 114 -0.23 8.60 -14.84
C ARG A 114 1.21 8.84 -14.43
N VAL A 115 2.13 8.10 -15.02
CA VAL A 115 3.57 8.23 -14.81
C VAL A 115 4.10 9.20 -15.87
N GLY A 116 4.63 10.34 -15.45
CA GLY A 116 5.41 11.21 -16.34
C GLY A 116 6.77 10.58 -16.59
N SER A 117 7.64 10.59 -15.58
CA SER A 117 8.97 9.97 -15.64
C SER A 117 9.16 8.89 -14.57
N THR A 118 10.12 8.00 -14.79
CA THR A 118 10.51 6.97 -13.83
C THR A 118 11.97 6.60 -14.01
N ALA A 119 12.68 6.40 -12.90
CA ALA A 119 14.00 5.78 -12.86
C ALA A 119 13.95 4.32 -12.36
N ALA A 120 12.76 3.79 -12.06
CA ALA A 120 12.59 2.44 -11.55
C ALA A 120 12.75 1.40 -12.67
N THR A 121 13.73 0.51 -12.55
CA THR A 121 14.00 -0.55 -13.52
C THR A 121 13.25 -1.84 -13.20
N THR A 122 13.10 -2.13 -11.91
CA THR A 122 12.47 -3.36 -11.38
C THR A 122 11.39 -3.05 -10.33
N GLY A 123 11.33 -1.81 -9.84
CA GLY A 123 10.40 -1.38 -8.80
C GLY A 123 9.05 -0.92 -9.34
N GLY A 124 7.98 -1.29 -8.64
CA GLY A 124 6.64 -0.77 -8.84
C GLY A 124 6.20 0.10 -7.65
N PHE A 125 4.98 0.63 -7.74
CA PHE A 125 4.40 1.37 -6.63
C PHE A 125 3.97 0.43 -5.51
N GLN A 126 4.32 0.79 -4.27
CA GLN A 126 3.77 0.17 -3.08
C GLN A 126 2.82 1.16 -2.41
N VAL A 127 1.57 0.76 -2.25
CA VAL A 127 0.50 1.62 -1.76
C VAL A 127 0.19 1.20 -0.34
N TYR A 128 0.04 2.15 0.57
CA TYR A 128 -0.30 1.87 1.96
C TYR A 128 -1.54 2.67 2.38
N PRO A 129 -2.52 2.03 3.04
CA PRO A 129 -3.65 2.75 3.62
C PRO A 129 -3.17 3.67 4.74
N THR A 130 -3.85 4.80 4.88
CA THR A 130 -3.61 5.79 5.93
C THR A 130 -4.93 6.48 6.28
N SER A 131 -4.96 7.17 7.42
CA SER A 131 -6.09 8.04 7.75
C SER A 131 -6.25 9.17 6.73
N ALA A 132 -7.49 9.62 6.51
CA ALA A 132 -7.82 10.72 5.59
C ALA A 132 -7.87 12.10 6.28
N ASN A 133 -7.40 12.20 7.53
CA ASN A 133 -7.52 13.41 8.36
C ASN A 133 -6.44 14.47 8.06
N TRP A 134 -5.66 14.29 7.00
CA TRP A 134 -4.63 15.25 6.58
C TRP A 134 -5.16 16.23 5.54
N LYS A 135 -4.46 17.34 5.36
CA LYS A 135 -4.74 18.32 4.31
C LYS A 135 -3.49 18.55 3.47
N ALA A 136 -3.63 18.55 2.15
CA ALA A 136 -2.51 18.72 1.22
C ALA A 136 -1.65 19.95 1.56
N ALA A 137 -2.30 21.10 1.79
CA ALA A 137 -1.64 22.38 2.06
C ALA A 137 -0.83 22.47 3.37
N SER A 138 -1.04 21.55 4.30
CA SER A 138 -0.30 21.52 5.58
C SER A 138 0.43 20.21 5.83
N LEU A 139 0.40 19.28 4.87
CA LEU A 139 1.08 17.99 5.00
C LEU A 139 2.58 18.18 4.78
N THR A 140 3.36 17.72 5.75
CA THR A 140 4.81 17.77 5.80
C THR A 140 5.34 16.41 6.24
N ALA A 141 6.66 16.20 6.17
CA ALA A 141 7.22 14.95 6.69
C ALA A 141 7.08 14.83 8.22
N LEU A 142 7.00 15.97 8.93
CA LEU A 142 6.91 16.04 10.39
C LEU A 142 5.53 15.68 10.96
N ASN A 143 4.47 15.96 10.21
CA ASN A 143 3.08 15.72 10.63
C ASN A 143 2.34 14.69 9.76
N ARG A 144 3.10 13.87 9.01
CA ARG A 144 2.53 12.87 8.14
C ARG A 144 1.74 11.82 8.94
N PRO A 145 0.58 11.38 8.42
CA PRO A 145 -0.13 10.24 8.96
C PRO A 145 0.72 8.98 9.02
N VAL A 146 0.46 8.14 10.01
CA VAL A 146 1.06 6.80 10.11
C VAL A 146 0.40 5.90 9.06
N SER A 147 1.22 5.30 8.21
CA SER A 147 0.78 4.28 7.25
C SER A 147 0.58 2.93 7.93
N SER A 148 -0.37 2.13 7.44
CA SER A 148 -0.48 0.72 7.84
C SER A 148 0.81 -0.05 7.50
N ALA A 149 1.12 -1.09 8.28
CA ALA A 149 2.22 -1.99 7.98
C ALA A 149 1.93 -2.88 6.75
N THR A 150 0.66 -3.09 6.41
CA THR A 150 0.24 -3.95 5.31
C THR A 150 -0.01 -3.13 4.04
N PRO A 151 0.66 -3.44 2.92
CA PRO A 151 0.40 -2.78 1.65
C PRO A 151 -1.03 -3.01 1.15
N ALA A 152 -1.65 -1.98 0.58
CA ALA A 152 -2.98 -2.06 -0.02
C ALA A 152 -2.97 -2.84 -1.35
N ASN A 153 -1.89 -2.72 -2.12
CA ASN A 153 -1.79 -3.34 -3.44
C ASN A 153 -1.60 -4.87 -3.33
N THR A 154 -2.15 -5.61 -4.30
CA THR A 154 -2.00 -7.07 -4.41
C THR A 154 -0.83 -7.49 -5.30
N ALA A 155 -0.35 -6.57 -6.15
CA ALA A 155 0.79 -6.78 -7.03
C ALA A 155 1.62 -5.50 -7.14
N LEU A 156 2.94 -5.65 -7.36
CA LEU A 156 3.80 -4.55 -7.75
C LEU A 156 3.73 -4.40 -9.27
N VAL A 157 3.28 -3.23 -9.72
CA VAL A 157 3.15 -2.93 -11.15
C VAL A 157 4.29 -2.00 -11.53
N LYS A 158 5.08 -2.41 -12.53
CA LYS A 158 6.22 -1.65 -13.02
C LYS A 158 5.76 -0.29 -13.54
N ALA A 159 6.42 0.77 -13.09
CA ALA A 159 6.23 2.10 -13.63
C ALA A 159 6.87 2.18 -15.03
N THR A 160 6.11 2.66 -16.02
CA THR A 160 6.61 2.92 -17.37
C THR A 160 6.41 4.41 -17.67
N ALA A 161 7.45 5.08 -18.18
CA ALA A 161 7.38 6.52 -18.47
C ALA A 161 6.27 6.83 -19.48
N GLU A 162 5.66 8.02 -19.34
CA GLU A 162 4.58 8.53 -20.18
C GLU A 162 3.38 7.57 -20.34
N SER A 163 3.09 6.76 -19.32
CA SER A 163 2.03 5.74 -19.37
C SER A 163 1.13 5.76 -18.14
N SER A 164 -0.08 5.22 -18.30
CA SER A 164 -0.98 4.94 -17.20
C SER A 164 -0.68 3.56 -16.61
N VAL A 165 -0.55 3.51 -15.29
CA VAL A 165 -0.31 2.27 -14.53
C VAL A 165 -1.55 1.96 -13.71
N SER A 166 -2.07 0.74 -13.85
CA SER A 166 -3.20 0.23 -13.08
C SER A 166 -2.71 -0.67 -11.96
N ILE A 167 -2.84 -0.21 -10.72
CA ILE A 167 -2.40 -0.92 -9.52
C ILE A 167 -3.62 -1.57 -8.86
N PRO A 168 -3.71 -2.91 -8.83
CA PRO A 168 -4.81 -3.58 -8.15
C PRO A 168 -4.70 -3.38 -6.64
N VAL A 169 -5.80 -2.98 -6.01
CA VAL A 169 -5.90 -2.70 -4.57
C VAL A 169 -6.86 -3.68 -3.90
N ARG A 170 -6.49 -4.18 -2.72
CA ARG A 170 -7.35 -5.03 -1.90
C ARG A 170 -8.59 -4.26 -1.46
N PRO A 171 -9.81 -4.78 -1.70
CA PRO A 171 -11.03 -4.15 -1.21
C PRO A 171 -11.06 -3.90 0.30
N SER A 172 -10.48 -4.80 1.09
CA SER A 172 -10.38 -4.67 2.55
C SER A 172 -9.49 -3.52 3.03
N ALA A 173 -8.69 -2.93 2.13
CA ALA A 173 -7.84 -1.79 2.43
C ALA A 173 -8.56 -0.44 2.24
N ILE A 174 -9.80 -0.45 1.73
CA ILE A 174 -10.60 0.74 1.43
C ILE A 174 -11.58 0.97 2.57
N ALA A 175 -11.39 2.07 3.30
CA ALA A 175 -12.37 2.52 4.28
C ALA A 175 -13.62 3.03 3.55
N THR A 176 -14.71 2.26 3.64
CA THR A 176 -16.05 2.77 3.36
C THR A 176 -16.54 3.48 4.62
N GLY A 177 -17.50 4.42 4.50
CA GLY A 177 -18.04 5.20 5.63
C GLY A 177 -18.68 4.39 6.77
N ARG A 178 -18.48 3.07 6.82
CA ARG A 178 -18.83 2.15 7.91
C ARG A 178 -17.69 1.90 8.90
N ASP A 179 -16.44 2.19 8.54
CA ASP A 179 -15.26 1.89 9.37
C ASP A 179 -14.45 3.13 9.73
N THR A 180 -15.07 4.04 10.48
CA THR A 180 -14.36 4.98 11.35
C THR A 180 -14.75 4.73 12.80
N GLY A 181 -14.49 3.52 13.28
CA GLY A 181 -14.32 3.26 14.70
C GLY A 181 -12.82 3.08 14.96
N PRO A 182 -12.21 3.76 15.95
CA PRO A 182 -10.91 3.31 16.41
C PRO A 182 -11.09 1.87 16.89
N SER A 183 -10.27 0.96 16.39
CA SER A 183 -10.08 -0.37 16.96
C SER A 183 -9.70 -0.20 18.43
N ARG A 184 -10.71 -0.16 19.31
CA ARG A 184 -10.52 -0.41 20.73
C ARG A 184 -10.11 -1.86 20.81
N SER A 185 -8.83 -2.10 21.06
CA SER A 185 -8.36 -3.39 21.54
C SER A 185 -9.34 -3.87 22.63
N PRO A 186 -9.81 -5.13 22.62
CA PRO A 186 -10.58 -5.65 23.72
C PRO A 186 -9.68 -5.60 24.97
N THR A 187 -9.92 -4.64 25.84
CA THR A 187 -9.45 -4.70 27.22
C THR A 187 -10.03 -6.00 27.78
N PRO A 188 -9.22 -6.97 28.23
CA PRO A 188 -9.79 -8.12 28.92
C PRO A 188 -10.47 -7.59 30.19
N SER A 189 -11.80 -7.66 30.19
CA SER A 189 -12.62 -7.41 31.36
C SER A 189 -12.13 -8.32 32.48
N ALA A 190 -11.59 -7.74 33.54
CA ALA A 190 -11.30 -8.45 34.77
C ALA A 190 -12.60 -9.06 35.28
N THR A 191 -12.64 -10.39 35.27
CA THR A 191 -13.70 -11.21 35.85
C THR A 191 -13.89 -10.89 37.32
N SER A 192 -15.16 -10.71 37.66
CA SER A 192 -15.74 -10.56 38.99
C SER A 192 -15.35 -11.67 39.99
N GLY A 193 -15.03 -11.26 41.22
CA GLY A 193 -15.39 -11.96 42.47
C GLY A 193 -14.26 -12.11 43.51
N PRO A 194 -14.53 -12.15 44.83
CA PRO A 194 -15.73 -11.79 45.60
C PRO A 194 -15.43 -10.77 46.76
N PRO A 195 -16.43 -10.28 47.54
CA PRO A 195 -16.20 -9.30 48.60
C PRO A 195 -15.69 -9.99 49.87
N SER A 196 -14.72 -9.39 50.56
CA SER A 196 -14.37 -9.79 51.92
C SER A 196 -14.14 -8.58 52.80
N LEU A 197 -14.88 -8.61 53.90
CA LEU A 197 -15.00 -7.62 54.95
C LEU A 197 -13.73 -7.52 55.79
N HIS A 198 -13.61 -6.35 56.42
CA HIS A 198 -13.18 -6.13 57.81
C HIS A 198 -11.73 -5.69 58.13
N ARG A 199 -11.72 -4.55 58.85
CA ARG A 199 -10.80 -4.12 59.92
C ARG A 199 -9.40 -3.64 59.52
N GLY A 200 -9.15 -2.36 59.83
CA GLY A 200 -8.05 -2.05 60.74
C GLY A 200 -7.14 -0.90 60.34
N CYS A 201 -7.41 0.24 60.96
CA CYS A 201 -6.44 1.21 61.49
C CYS A 201 -6.06 2.45 60.63
N PRO A 202 -6.30 3.66 61.18
CA PRO A 202 -5.82 4.93 60.65
C PRO A 202 -4.42 5.23 61.20
N SER A 203 -3.58 5.91 60.43
CA SER A 203 -2.38 6.55 60.98
C SER A 203 -2.14 7.87 60.27
N SER A 204 -2.64 8.91 60.94
CA SER A 204 -2.18 10.29 60.91
C SER A 204 -0.67 10.39 60.76
N THR A 205 -0.18 11.23 59.84
CA THR A 205 0.88 12.23 60.11
C THR A 205 0.92 13.25 58.96
N ARG A 206 0.30 14.41 59.17
CA ARG A 206 0.80 15.70 58.66
C ARG A 206 1.75 16.24 59.76
N PRO A 207 2.81 17.05 59.50
CA PRO A 207 2.63 18.35 58.86
C PRO A 207 3.84 19.00 58.11
N ARG A 208 3.51 20.06 57.35
CA ARG A 208 4.24 21.34 57.12
C ARG A 208 5.74 21.32 56.71
N ARG A 209 6.02 21.97 55.57
CA ARG A 209 6.90 23.18 55.47
C ARG A 209 6.90 23.80 54.05
N ARG A 210 6.19 24.92 53.87
CA ARG A 210 6.68 26.09 53.10
C ARG A 210 7.35 27.04 54.13
N PRO A 211 8.07 28.13 53.78
CA PRO A 211 8.40 28.73 52.47
C PRO A 211 9.90 29.10 52.31
N ARG A 212 10.32 29.61 51.14
CA ARG A 212 11.30 30.73 51.01
C ARG A 212 11.44 31.19 49.54
N ARG A 213 10.83 32.35 49.23
CA ARG A 213 11.40 33.39 48.35
C ARG A 213 12.31 34.26 49.24
N PRO A 214 13.39 34.92 48.74
CA PRO A 214 13.22 36.20 48.02
C PRO A 214 14.37 36.65 47.06
N ARG A 215 14.06 37.71 46.27
CA ARG A 215 14.95 38.80 45.73
C ARG A 215 16.10 38.43 44.77
N ALA A 216 16.58 39.27 43.86
CA ALA A 216 16.17 40.49 43.14
C ALA A 216 17.27 40.78 42.07
N LEU A 217 16.89 41.46 40.99
CA LEU A 217 17.67 42.11 39.89
C LEU A 217 18.90 42.94 40.35
N PRO A 218 19.89 43.36 39.50
CA PRO A 218 19.67 44.09 38.23
C PRO A 218 20.72 44.04 37.07
N ARG A 219 20.23 44.51 35.90
CA ARG A 219 20.85 45.23 34.75
C ARG A 219 22.38 45.28 34.56
N ARG A 220 22.81 45.10 33.30
CA ARG A 220 23.87 45.91 32.67
C ARG A 220 23.58 46.21 31.18
N PRO A 221 23.93 47.39 30.66
CA PRO A 221 23.79 47.77 29.25
C PRO A 221 25.10 47.52 28.47
N SER A 222 24.98 47.24 27.17
CA SER A 222 26.11 47.27 26.23
C SER A 222 25.96 48.47 25.32
N ARG A 223 27.06 49.22 25.24
CA ARG A 223 27.23 50.53 24.60
C ARG A 223 27.10 50.49 23.07
N ARG A 224 26.84 51.70 22.55
CA ARG A 224 27.16 52.19 21.19
C ARG A 224 28.50 51.68 20.67
#